data_AF-A0A816AXX1-F1
#
_entry.id   AF-A0A816AXX1-F1
#
_cell.length_a   1.000
_cell.length_b   1.000
_cell.length_c   1.000
_cell.angle_alpha   90.00
_cell.angle_beta   90.00
_cell.angle_gamma   90.00
#
_symmetry.space_group_name_H-M   'P 1'
#
loop_
_entity.id
_entity.type
_entity.pdbx_description
1 polymer ?
#
loop_
_entity_poly.entity_id
_entity_poly.type
_entity_poly.pdbx_seq_one_letter_code
_entity_poly.pdbx_strand_id
1 'polypeptide(L)'
;GMVDPGEAVSKTIIREFQEEAVRDGLDENQIKRLFSKGYKLYASYVDDPRNTDNAWMETVAMHFHDETGRLTDHLNFQAGDDADQVVWCTIDRTLELYASHKEFLKTAVDRFDAFW
;
A
#
# COMPACT_ATOMS: atom_id res chain seq x y z
N GLY A 1 6.34 -2.31 4.00
CA GLY A 1 7.60 -2.82 4.55
C GLY A 1 8.07 -4.07 3.84
N MET A 2 8.87 -4.86 4.55
CA MET A 2 9.54 -6.04 4.02
C MET A 2 8.66 -7.28 4.19
N VAL A 3 8.79 -8.25 3.28
CA VAL A 3 8.21 -9.59 3.46
C VAL A 3 9.08 -10.33 4.47
N ASP A 4 8.49 -10.81 5.56
CA ASP A 4 9.22 -11.55 6.57
C ASP A 4 9.63 -12.96 6.09
N PRO A 5 10.69 -13.57 6.66
CA PRO A 5 11.09 -14.92 6.29
C PRO A 5 9.96 -15.95 6.42
N GLY A 6 9.57 -16.56 5.30
CA GLY A 6 8.47 -17.54 5.25
C GLY A 6 7.06 -16.92 5.23
N GLU A 7 6.95 -15.59 5.22
CA GLU A 7 5.69 -14.87 5.08
C GLU A 7 5.23 -14.85 3.61
N ALA A 8 3.92 -14.99 3.40
CA ALA A 8 3.33 -14.77 2.09
C ALA A 8 3.14 -13.28 1.83
N VAL A 9 3.38 -12.80 0.61
CA VAL A 9 3.19 -11.39 0.22
C VAL A 9 1.81 -10.83 0.62
N SER A 10 0.75 -11.64 0.51
CA SER A 10 -0.60 -11.22 0.92
C SER A 10 -0.72 -10.95 2.42
N LYS A 11 0.02 -11.69 3.26
CA LYS A 11 0.07 -11.46 4.71
C LYS A 11 0.86 -10.19 5.02
N THR A 12 2.00 -9.98 4.36
CA THR A 12 2.80 -8.76 4.49
C THR A 12 1.97 -7.52 4.19
N ILE A 13 1.20 -7.51 3.09
CA ILE A 13 0.34 -6.39 2.72
C ILE A 13 -0.66 -6.03 3.82
N ILE A 14 -1.31 -7.04 4.40
CA ILE A 14 -2.32 -6.84 5.44
C ILE A 14 -1.67 -6.37 6.74
N ARG A 15 -0.57 -7.03 7.15
CA ARG A 15 0.19 -6.71 8.34
C ARG A 15 0.71 -5.27 8.31
N GLU A 16 1.43 -4.90 7.25
CA GLU A 16 2.02 -3.57 7.08
C GLU A 16 0.96 -2.46 7.04
N PHE A 17 -0.17 -2.69 6.38
CA PHE A 17 -1.28 -1.73 6.40
C PHE A 17 -1.85 -1.56 7.81
N GLN A 18 -2.00 -2.66 8.56
CA GLN A 18 -2.51 -2.60 9.93
C GLN A 18 -1.53 -1.94 10.89
N GLU A 19 -0.25 -2.29 10.83
CA GLU A 19 0.79 -1.78 11.73
C GLU A 19 1.05 -0.29 11.51
N GLU A 20 1.12 0.16 10.26
CA GLU A 20 1.57 1.53 9.94
C GLU A 20 0.45 2.54 9.75
N ALA A 21 -0.78 2.10 9.47
CA ALA A 21 -1.87 2.99 9.10
C ALA A 21 -3.13 2.87 9.95
N VAL A 22 -3.37 1.76 10.66
CA VAL A 22 -4.65 1.50 11.35
C VAL A 22 -4.46 1.42 12.85
N ARG A 23 -5.23 2.21 13.59
CA ARG A 23 -5.11 2.31 15.06
C ARG A 23 -5.39 1.01 15.81
N ASP A 24 -6.57 0.43 15.58
CA ASP A 24 -7.11 -0.65 16.42
C ASP A 24 -7.01 -2.03 15.72
N GLY A 25 -6.22 -2.12 14.64
CA GLY A 25 -6.22 -3.28 13.75
C GLY A 25 -7.56 -3.50 13.04
N LEU A 26 -7.65 -4.56 12.23
CA LEU A 26 -8.87 -4.95 11.53
C LEU A 26 -9.31 -6.35 11.97
N ASP A 27 -10.61 -6.58 12.11
CA ASP A 27 -11.14 -7.92 12.31
C ASP A 27 -11.07 -8.76 11.01
N GLU A 28 -11.24 -10.07 11.14
CA GLU A 28 -11.15 -11.00 9.99
C GLU A 28 -12.15 -10.68 8.87
N ASN A 29 -13.35 -10.17 9.21
CA ASN A 29 -14.35 -9.83 8.21
C ASN A 29 -13.99 -8.54 7.47
N GLN A 30 -13.47 -7.53 8.18
CA GLN A 30 -12.95 -6.30 7.59
C GLN A 30 -11.79 -6.63 6.65
N ILE A 31 -10.82 -7.42 7.10
CA ILE A 31 -9.69 -7.87 6.28
C ILE A 31 -10.21 -8.59 5.04
N LYS A 32 -11.08 -9.59 5.22
CA LYS A 32 -11.61 -10.37 4.10
C LYS A 32 -12.34 -9.49 3.09
N ARG A 33 -13.11 -8.49 3.54
CA ARG A 33 -13.86 -7.60 2.64
C ARG A 33 -12.94 -6.63 1.90
N LEU A 34 -12.10 -5.90 2.63
CA LEU A 34 -11.20 -4.88 2.09
C LEU A 34 -10.15 -5.49 1.15
N PHE A 35 -9.57 -6.63 1.53
CA PHE A 35 -8.50 -7.29 0.78
C PHE A 35 -8.99 -8.39 -0.17
N SER A 36 -10.31 -8.53 -0.40
CA SER A 36 -10.86 -9.58 -1.28
C SER A 36 -10.50 -9.41 -2.75
N LYS A 37 -10.32 -8.18 -3.22
CA LYS A 37 -10.14 -7.84 -4.64
C LYS A 37 -9.02 -6.82 -4.83
N GLY A 38 -7.78 -7.30 -4.68
CA GLY A 38 -6.60 -6.51 -5.00
C GLY A 38 -6.27 -6.51 -6.49
N TYR A 39 -5.78 -5.38 -7.00
CA TYR A 39 -5.18 -5.28 -8.32
C TYR A 39 -3.67 -5.08 -8.19
N LYS A 40 -2.89 -5.91 -8.89
CA LYS A 40 -1.43 -5.81 -8.87
C LYS A 40 -0.99 -4.71 -9.83
N LEU A 41 -0.51 -3.60 -9.28
CA LEU A 41 0.02 -2.46 -10.02
C LEU A 41 1.44 -2.74 -10.51
N TYR A 42 2.25 -3.38 -9.67
CA TYR A 42 3.66 -3.59 -9.92
C TYR A 42 4.16 -4.85 -9.19
N ALA A 43 5.14 -5.55 -9.77
CA ALA A 43 5.80 -6.69 -9.15
C ALA A 43 7.16 -6.95 -9.80
N SER A 44 8.18 -6.20 -9.37
CA SER A 44 9.55 -6.39 -9.86
C SER A 44 10.55 -5.57 -9.05
N TYR A 45 11.76 -5.43 -9.61
CA TYR A 45 12.88 -4.63 -9.16
C TYR A 45 12.53 -3.16 -8.87
N VAL A 46 13.01 -2.61 -7.77
CA VAL A 46 12.93 -1.18 -7.47
C VAL A 46 14.32 -0.59 -7.51
N ASP A 47 14.48 0.51 -8.24
CA ASP A 47 15.70 1.31 -8.18
C ASP A 47 15.77 2.01 -6.81
N ASP A 48 16.57 1.44 -5.91
CA ASP A 48 16.67 1.83 -4.52
C ASP A 48 18.15 2.04 -4.15
N PRO A 49 18.49 3.11 -3.41
CA PRO A 49 19.88 3.40 -3.04
C PRO A 49 20.58 2.30 -2.23
N ARG A 50 19.82 1.34 -1.69
CA ARG A 50 20.37 0.17 -0.96
C ARG A 50 20.86 -0.95 -1.90
N ASN A 51 20.55 -0.88 -3.19
CA ASN A 51 20.92 -1.90 -4.16
C ASN A 51 22.46 -1.99 -4.32
N THR A 52 22.95 -3.21 -4.53
CA THR A 52 24.35 -3.54 -4.80
C THR A 52 24.43 -4.60 -5.91
N ASP A 53 25.64 -4.95 -6.35
CA ASP A 53 25.86 -6.00 -7.36
C ASP A 53 25.28 -7.37 -6.97
N ASN A 54 25.07 -7.62 -5.66
CA ASN A 54 24.68 -8.94 -5.14
C ASN A 54 23.35 -8.94 -4.37
N ALA A 55 22.71 -7.78 -4.19
CA ALA A 55 21.46 -7.66 -3.47
C ALA A 55 20.67 -6.45 -3.95
N TRP A 56 19.37 -6.60 -4.18
CA TRP A 56 18.49 -5.52 -4.63
C TRP A 56 17.11 -5.60 -3.99
N MET A 57 16.39 -4.49 -4.04
CA MET A 57 15.00 -4.40 -3.63
C MET A 57 14.07 -4.84 -4.76
N GLU A 58 13.08 -5.65 -4.41
CA GLU A 58 11.90 -5.88 -5.24
C GLU A 58 10.66 -5.51 -4.43
N THR A 59 9.58 -5.14 -5.12
CA THR A 59 8.31 -4.86 -4.46
C THR A 59 7.13 -5.41 -5.23
N VAL A 60 6.07 -5.72 -4.51
CA VAL A 60 4.75 -6.01 -5.06
C VAL A 60 3.79 -4.93 -4.58
N ALA A 61 3.45 -4.00 -5.48
CA ALA A 61 2.46 -2.96 -5.19
C ALA A 61 1.06 -3.45 -5.58
N MET A 62 0.17 -3.50 -4.59
CA MET A 62 -1.22 -3.91 -4.76
C MET A 62 -2.14 -2.75 -4.43
N HIS A 63 -3.19 -2.56 -5.24
CA HIS A 63 -4.26 -1.60 -5.01
C HIS A 63 -5.52 -2.31 -4.53
N PHE A 64 -6.07 -1.85 -3.40
CA PHE A 64 -7.36 -2.32 -2.89
C PHE A 64 -8.33 -1.16 -2.91
N HIS A 65 -9.35 -1.27 -3.77
CA HIS A 65 -10.28 -0.18 -4.02
C HIS A 65 -11.58 -0.37 -3.23
N ASP A 66 -11.99 0.67 -2.51
CA ASP A 66 -13.32 0.77 -1.92
C ASP A 66 -14.20 1.73 -2.72
N GLU A 67 -14.90 1.18 -3.71
CA GLU A 67 -15.81 1.92 -4.60
C GLU A 67 -16.92 2.64 -3.82
N THR A 68 -17.34 2.07 -2.68
CA THR A 68 -18.51 2.57 -1.95
C THR A 68 -18.17 3.54 -0.82
N GLY A 69 -16.89 3.61 -0.43
CA GLY A 69 -16.41 4.26 0.78
C GLY A 69 -16.78 3.54 2.09
N ARG A 70 -17.63 2.50 2.07
CA ARG A 70 -18.16 1.84 3.28
C ARG A 70 -17.21 0.84 3.92
N LEU A 71 -16.14 0.46 3.23
CA LEU A 71 -15.10 -0.42 3.79
C LEU A 71 -14.05 0.38 4.54
N THR A 72 -13.91 1.67 4.23
CA THR A 72 -12.83 2.54 4.73
C THR A 72 -13.32 3.70 5.60
N ASP A 73 -14.59 4.10 5.52
CA ASP A 73 -15.19 5.23 6.26
C ASP A 73 -15.11 5.12 7.78
N HIS A 74 -15.15 3.91 8.31
CA HIS A 74 -15.13 3.61 9.74
C HIS A 74 -13.72 3.29 10.27
N LEU A 75 -12.71 3.32 9.41
CA LEU A 75 -11.33 3.05 9.83
C LEU A 75 -10.76 4.26 10.55
N ASN A 76 -10.28 4.03 11.77
CA ASN A 76 -9.50 5.01 12.51
C ASN A 76 -8.03 4.86 12.13
N PHE A 77 -7.51 5.87 11.44
CA PHE A 77 -6.10 5.90 11.04
C PHE A 77 -5.25 6.46 12.18
N GLN A 78 -4.15 5.78 12.48
CA GLN A 78 -3.10 6.24 13.38
C GLN A 78 -1.77 5.74 12.83
N ALA A 79 -0.77 6.61 12.83
CA ALA A 79 0.55 6.27 12.35
C ALA A 79 1.16 5.22 13.29
N GLY A 80 1.78 4.18 12.71
CA GLY A 80 2.56 3.19 13.43
C GLY A 80 3.85 3.77 14.00
N ASP A 81 4.65 2.94 14.68
CA ASP A 81 5.90 3.37 15.29
C ASP A 81 6.95 3.84 14.25
N ASP A 82 6.85 3.35 13.01
CA ASP A 82 7.75 3.70 11.89
C ASP A 82 7.19 4.81 10.98
N ALA A 83 6.05 5.40 11.33
CA ALA A 83 5.42 6.50 10.58
C ALA A 83 5.17 7.74 11.47
N ASP A 84 5.53 8.92 10.97
CA ASP A 84 5.28 10.17 11.69
C ASP A 84 3.81 10.60 11.61
N GLN A 85 3.18 10.43 10.44
CA GLN A 85 1.78 10.76 10.19
C GLN A 85 1.14 9.83 9.17
N VAL A 86 -0.17 9.62 9.30
CA VAL A 86 -1.01 8.94 8.32
C VAL A 86 -2.21 9.81 7.99
N VAL A 87 -2.48 9.99 6.69
CA VAL A 87 -3.60 10.79 6.20
C VAL A 87 -4.17 10.20 4.92
N TRP A 88 -5.46 10.44 4.69
CA TRP A 88 -6.00 10.37 3.34
C TRP A 88 -5.43 11.52 2.51
N CYS A 89 -4.87 11.19 1.36
CA CYS A 89 -4.32 12.17 0.44
C CYS A 89 -5.07 12.12 -0.90
N THR A 90 -5.48 13.28 -1.40
CA THR A 90 -6.03 13.39 -2.76
C THR A 90 -4.90 13.15 -3.75
N ILE A 91 -5.07 12.17 -4.62
CA ILE A 91 -4.07 11.87 -5.66
C ILE A 91 -4.02 13.02 -6.66
N ASP A 92 -2.82 13.52 -6.91
CA ASP A 92 -2.55 14.55 -7.90
C ASP A 92 -1.12 14.39 -8.47
N ARG A 93 -0.91 14.84 -9.70
CA ARG A 93 0.39 14.78 -10.39
C ARG A 93 1.50 15.59 -9.72
N THR A 94 1.20 16.51 -8.82
CA THR A 94 2.17 17.33 -8.08
C THR A 94 2.64 16.67 -6.79
N LEU A 95 1.97 15.60 -6.32
CA LEU A 95 2.43 14.81 -5.17
C LEU A 95 3.89 14.39 -5.32
N GLU A 96 4.67 14.67 -4.28
CA GLU A 96 6.04 14.20 -4.10
C GLU A 96 6.02 13.03 -3.13
N LEU A 97 6.37 11.84 -3.63
CA LEU A 97 6.34 10.61 -2.87
C LEU A 97 7.70 9.94 -2.92
N TYR A 98 8.03 9.21 -1.86
CA TYR A 98 9.27 8.47 -1.74
C TYR A 98 9.41 7.39 -2.84
N ALA A 99 10.65 7.20 -3.31
CA ALA A 99 11.02 6.20 -4.30
C ALA A 99 10.05 6.19 -5.52
N SER A 100 9.59 5.00 -5.92
CA SER A 100 8.76 4.80 -7.10
C SER A 100 7.26 4.87 -6.83
N HIS A 101 6.82 5.31 -5.64
CA HIS A 101 5.39 5.31 -5.27
C HIS A 101 4.52 6.13 -6.21
N LYS A 102 5.04 7.22 -6.76
CA LYS A 102 4.31 8.06 -7.73
C LYS A 102 3.97 7.30 -9.03
N GLU A 103 4.84 6.41 -9.48
CA GLU A 103 4.57 5.59 -10.67
C GLU A 103 3.50 4.53 -10.41
N PHE A 104 3.48 3.96 -9.20
CA PHE A 104 2.42 3.03 -8.79
C PHE A 104 1.07 3.72 -8.73
N LEU A 105 1.00 4.92 -8.14
CA LEU A 105 -0.23 5.72 -8.14
C LEU A 105 -0.67 6.10 -9.54
N LYS A 106 0.25 6.48 -10.42
CA LYS A 106 -0.09 6.76 -11.82
C LYS A 106 -0.72 5.53 -12.50
N THR A 107 -0.14 4.34 -12.27
CA THR A 107 -0.71 3.08 -12.80
C THR A 107 -2.12 2.82 -12.26
N ALA A 108 -2.36 3.13 -10.97
CA ALA A 108 -3.69 3.01 -10.39
C ALA A 108 -4.67 4.00 -11.01
N VAL A 109 -4.28 5.27 -11.15
CA VAL A 109 -5.11 6.31 -11.75
C VAL A 109 -5.51 5.98 -13.18
N ASP A 110 -4.55 5.55 -14.01
CA ASP A 110 -4.82 5.14 -15.40
C ASP A 110 -5.73 3.90 -15.44
N ARG A 111 -5.64 2.99 -14.46
CA ARG A 111 -6.45 1.78 -14.37
C ARG A 111 -7.90 2.05 -13.96
N PHE A 112 -8.11 2.99 -13.04
CA PHE A 112 -9.41 3.29 -12.43
C PHE A 112 -10.06 4.55 -13.00
N ASP A 113 -9.51 5.11 -14.08
CA ASP A 113 -10.02 6.30 -14.77
C ASP A 113 -10.21 7.49 -13.80
N ALA A 114 -9.24 7.67 -12.91
CA ALA A 114 -9.24 8.74 -11.93
C ALA A 114 -8.52 9.99 -12.48
N PHE A 115 -8.62 11.10 -11.74
CA PHE A 115 -7.90 12.33 -12.05
C PHE A 115 -6.39 12.20 -11.77
N TRP A 116 -5.55 12.83 -12.61
CA TRP A 116 -4.09 12.93 -12.45
C TRP A 116 -3.60 14.37 -12.53
#